data_AF-A0A3D1HCW1-F1
#
_entry.id   AF-A0A3D1HCW1-F1
#
_cell.length_a   1.000
_cell.length_b   1.000
_cell.length_c   1.000
_cell.angle_alpha   90.00
_cell.angle_beta   90.00
_cell.angle_gamma   90.00
#
_symmetry.space_group_name_H-M   'P 1'
#
loop_
_entity.id
_entity.type
_entity.pdbx_description
1 polymer ?
#
loop_
_entity_poly.entity_id
_entity_poly.type
_entity_poly.pdbx_seq_one_letter_code
_entity_poly.pdbx_strand_id
1 'polypeptide(L)'
;MSKFKQGLIKCLPLLIVLVSTGIFIFAIKFVIGIFYEPKDTVYIKENGEEKFVVIQCYQNPSSHYYVLPGNFVYDESKYTNVASEHDKVHLGDNPLAIFTLNETPVVMDKTAVKTLFSGNGLNVYQFGEFVLYRLEGEYGVFAPLREYKESATRRKNDLYVVRQLLKDERYKRFELPSWETEADFLKNLEKIEWYLDAEYNEDI
;
A
#
# COMPACT_ATOMS: atom_id res chain seq x y z
N MET A 1 63.94 2.96 -7.88
CA MET A 1 62.46 2.81 -7.97
C MET A 1 61.84 4.19 -7.71
N SER A 2 60.98 4.75 -8.58
CA SER A 2 60.49 6.14 -8.42
C SER A 2 59.58 6.28 -7.19
N LYS A 3 59.59 7.46 -6.53
CA LYS A 3 58.75 7.75 -5.35
C LYS A 3 57.26 7.49 -5.62
N PHE A 4 56.82 7.73 -6.85
CA PHE A 4 55.48 7.42 -7.33
C PHE A 4 55.16 5.92 -7.27
N LYS A 5 56.09 5.08 -7.73
CA LYS A 5 55.93 3.61 -7.73
C LYS A 5 55.87 3.05 -6.30
N GLN A 6 56.61 3.65 -5.36
CA GLN A 6 56.54 3.29 -3.93
C GLN A 6 55.24 3.74 -3.25
N GLY A 7 54.73 4.93 -3.58
CA GLY A 7 53.42 5.39 -3.08
C GLY A 7 52.28 4.49 -3.56
N LEU A 8 52.30 4.11 -4.84
CA LEU A 8 51.28 3.25 -5.43
C LEU A 8 51.28 1.84 -4.82
N ILE A 9 52.44 1.25 -4.56
CA ILE A 9 52.54 -0.07 -3.89
C ILE A 9 52.01 -0.02 -2.45
N LYS A 10 52.20 1.10 -1.74
CA LYS A 10 51.66 1.27 -0.38
C LYS A 10 50.14 1.43 -0.37
N CYS A 11 49.56 2.02 -1.40
CA CYS A 11 48.11 2.19 -1.55
C CYS A 11 47.42 0.99 -2.22
N LEU A 12 48.18 0.08 -2.85
CA LEU A 12 47.66 -1.08 -3.57
C LEU A 12 46.77 -2.00 -2.71
N PRO A 13 47.12 -2.33 -1.45
CA PRO A 13 46.25 -3.15 -0.59
C PRO A 13 44.91 -2.47 -0.30
N LEU A 14 44.92 -1.15 -0.09
CA LEU A 14 43.70 -0.36 0.14
C LEU A 14 42.80 -0.35 -1.10
N LEU A 15 43.39 -0.20 -2.29
CA LEU A 15 42.67 -0.25 -3.57
C LEU A 15 42.07 -1.64 -3.82
N ILE A 16 42.80 -2.72 -3.50
CA ILE A 16 42.30 -4.10 -3.59
C ILE A 16 41.13 -4.33 -2.63
N VAL A 17 41.22 -3.80 -1.41
CA VAL A 17 40.12 -3.89 -0.43
C VAL A 17 38.88 -3.13 -0.93
N LEU A 18 39.04 -1.89 -1.41
CA LEU A 18 37.93 -1.09 -1.95
C LEU A 18 37.24 -1.79 -3.13
N VAL A 19 38.01 -2.33 -4.07
CA VAL A 19 37.47 -3.05 -5.23
C VAL A 19 36.79 -4.35 -4.78
N SER A 20 37.41 -5.12 -3.88
CA SER A 20 36.83 -6.36 -3.34
C SER A 20 35.54 -6.10 -2.57
N THR A 21 35.48 -5.05 -1.74
CA THR A 21 34.27 -4.67 -1.01
C THR A 21 33.16 -4.23 -1.96
N GLY A 22 33.47 -3.45 -3.01
CA GLY A 22 32.49 -3.05 -4.02
C GLY A 22 31.91 -4.24 -4.79
N ILE A 23 32.78 -5.17 -5.22
CA ILE A 23 32.37 -6.42 -5.88
C ILE A 23 31.52 -7.28 -4.94
N PHE A 24 31.90 -7.36 -3.65
CA PHE A 24 31.17 -8.15 -2.66
C PHE A 24 29.77 -7.58 -2.38
N ILE A 25 29.64 -6.25 -2.25
CA ILE A 25 28.32 -5.59 -2.12
C ILE A 25 27.47 -5.84 -3.37
N PHE A 26 28.05 -5.73 -4.56
CA PHE A 26 27.34 -6.02 -5.81
C PHE A 26 26.88 -7.48 -5.88
N ALA A 27 27.74 -8.43 -5.52
CA ALA A 27 27.42 -9.85 -5.50
C ALA A 27 26.31 -10.17 -4.48
N ILE A 28 26.34 -9.56 -3.28
CA ILE A 28 25.26 -9.70 -2.29
C ILE A 28 23.95 -9.15 -2.84
N LYS A 29 23.95 -7.94 -3.42
CA LYS A 29 22.75 -7.35 -4.02
C LYS A 29 22.20 -8.24 -5.14
N PHE A 30 23.06 -8.81 -5.97
CA PHE A 30 22.66 -9.72 -7.04
C PHE A 30 22.04 -11.01 -6.50
N VAL A 31 22.66 -11.65 -5.50
CA VAL A 31 22.14 -12.87 -4.87
C VAL A 31 20.80 -12.59 -4.17
N ILE A 32 20.71 -11.51 -3.40
CA ILE A 32 19.45 -11.11 -2.75
C ILE A 32 18.39 -10.80 -3.80
N GLY A 33 18.75 -10.08 -4.86
CA GLY A 33 17.85 -9.77 -5.98
C GLY A 33 17.26 -11.01 -6.63
N ILE A 34 18.05 -12.09 -6.82
CA ILE A 34 17.56 -13.35 -7.41
C ILE A 34 16.65 -14.14 -6.45
N PHE A 35 17.03 -14.24 -5.16
CA PHE A 35 16.30 -15.08 -4.21
C PHE A 35 15.11 -14.39 -3.55
N TYR A 36 15.10 -13.05 -3.54
CA TYR A 36 14.07 -12.22 -2.92
C TYR A 36 13.48 -11.21 -3.92
N GLU A 37 13.50 -11.53 -5.22
CA GLU A 37 12.86 -10.70 -6.24
C GLU A 37 11.36 -10.59 -5.90
N PRO A 38 10.86 -9.40 -5.54
CA PRO A 38 9.44 -9.22 -5.32
C PRO A 38 8.72 -9.43 -6.65
N LYS A 39 7.93 -10.50 -6.75
CA LYS A 39 7.07 -10.70 -7.91
C LYS A 39 5.80 -9.89 -7.73
N ASP A 40 5.72 -8.79 -8.46
CA ASP A 40 4.48 -8.05 -8.59
C ASP A 40 3.50 -8.83 -9.45
N THR A 41 2.26 -8.89 -8.99
CA THR A 41 1.14 -9.34 -9.81
C THR A 41 0.25 -8.13 -10.10
N VAL A 42 0.00 -7.88 -11.38
CA VAL A 42 -0.80 -6.74 -11.84
C VAL A 42 -2.20 -7.22 -12.19
N TYR A 43 -3.20 -6.60 -11.58
CA TYR A 43 -4.61 -6.87 -11.81
C TYR A 43 -5.29 -5.63 -12.40
N ILE A 44 -6.09 -5.84 -13.43
CA ILE A 44 -6.97 -4.80 -13.97
C ILE A 44 -8.35 -5.00 -13.34
N LYS A 45 -8.87 -3.96 -12.70
CA LYS A 45 -10.16 -3.96 -12.04
C LYS A 45 -11.09 -2.94 -12.67
N GLU A 46 -12.27 -3.40 -13.05
CA GLU A 46 -13.29 -2.60 -13.71
C GLU A 46 -14.58 -2.65 -12.88
N ASN A 47 -15.18 -1.48 -12.65
CA ASN A 47 -16.47 -1.35 -11.98
C ASN A 47 -17.32 -0.31 -12.70
N GLY A 48 -18.22 -0.78 -13.58
CA GLY A 48 -18.94 0.11 -14.48
C GLY A 48 -17.98 0.82 -15.44
N GLU A 49 -17.91 2.15 -15.36
CA GLU A 49 -17.00 2.99 -16.16
C GLU A 49 -15.65 3.21 -15.47
N GLU A 50 -15.52 2.85 -14.19
CA GLU A 50 -14.28 3.02 -13.44
C GLU A 50 -13.29 1.90 -13.74
N LYS A 51 -12.03 2.27 -13.94
CA LYS A 51 -10.93 1.35 -14.16
C LYS A 51 -9.79 1.64 -13.19
N PHE A 52 -9.24 0.58 -12.60
CA PHE A 52 -8.13 0.62 -11.67
C PHE A 52 -7.07 -0.40 -12.10
N VAL A 53 -5.81 -0.06 -11.84
CA VAL A 53 -4.71 -1.02 -11.87
C VAL A 53 -4.35 -1.30 -10.42
N VAL A 54 -4.38 -2.57 -10.01
CA VAL A 54 -3.96 -3.00 -8.68
C VAL A 54 -2.68 -3.78 -8.81
N ILE A 55 -1.61 -3.31 -8.17
CA ILE A 55 -0.37 -4.06 -8.06
C ILE A 55 -0.35 -4.74 -6.69
N GLN A 56 -0.19 -6.05 -6.69
CA GLN A 56 0.07 -6.85 -5.50
C GLN A 56 1.57 -7.19 -5.43
N CYS A 57 2.26 -6.65 -4.44
CA CYS A 57 3.66 -6.93 -4.13
C CYS A 57 3.74 -7.83 -2.90
N TYR A 58 4.40 -8.99 -3.00
CA TYR A 58 4.54 -9.93 -1.89
C TYR A 58 5.88 -9.74 -1.16
N GLN A 59 5.83 -9.39 0.13
CA GLN A 59 6.97 -9.34 1.04
C GLN A 59 6.67 -10.23 2.24
N ASN A 60 6.81 -11.55 2.06
CA ASN A 60 6.51 -12.57 3.06
C ASN A 60 6.91 -12.13 4.49
N PRO A 61 5.97 -12.03 5.47
CA PRO A 61 4.60 -12.55 5.48
C PRO A 61 3.50 -11.62 4.96
N SER A 62 3.83 -10.38 4.56
CA SER A 62 2.85 -9.34 4.23
C SER A 62 2.63 -9.17 2.73
N SER A 63 1.41 -8.80 2.34
CA SER A 63 1.07 -8.40 0.97
C SER A 63 0.79 -6.91 0.90
N HIS A 64 1.48 -6.21 0.01
CA HIS A 64 1.27 -4.80 -0.28
C HIS A 64 0.41 -4.65 -1.52
N TYR A 65 -0.57 -3.77 -1.46
CA TYR A 65 -1.47 -3.45 -2.56
C TYR A 65 -1.37 -1.96 -2.87
N TYR A 66 -1.11 -1.67 -4.14
CA TYR A 66 -1.09 -0.32 -4.68
C TYR A 66 -2.24 -0.18 -5.66
N VAL A 67 -3.21 0.67 -5.33
CA VAL A 67 -4.34 0.98 -6.21
C VAL A 67 -3.98 2.21 -7.03
N LEU A 68 -3.94 2.05 -8.34
CA LEU A 68 -3.52 3.06 -9.32
C LEU A 68 -4.67 3.40 -10.26
N PRO A 69 -4.66 4.60 -10.87
CA PRO A 69 -5.69 5.00 -11.82
C PRO A 69 -5.65 4.10 -13.08
N GLY A 70 -6.79 3.92 -13.74
CA GLY A 70 -6.91 2.99 -14.88
C GLY A 70 -6.09 3.35 -16.12
N ASN A 71 -5.53 4.56 -16.19
CA ASN A 71 -4.60 4.98 -17.24
C ASN A 71 -3.13 4.68 -16.90
N PHE A 72 -2.85 4.12 -15.72
CA PHE A 72 -1.52 3.70 -15.34
C PHE A 72 -1.07 2.51 -16.22
N VAL A 73 0.19 2.57 -16.67
CA VAL A 73 0.82 1.51 -17.44
C VAL A 73 1.96 0.95 -16.60
N TYR A 74 1.84 -0.32 -16.21
CA TYR A 74 2.87 -1.00 -15.45
C TYR A 74 4.10 -1.25 -16.34
N ASP A 75 5.26 -0.82 -15.85
CA ASP A 75 6.55 -1.00 -16.50
C ASP A 75 7.46 -1.84 -15.60
N GLU A 76 7.45 -3.14 -15.84
CA GLU A 76 8.21 -4.15 -15.07
C GLU A 76 9.71 -3.79 -14.96
N SER A 77 10.27 -3.07 -15.94
CA SER A 77 11.69 -2.69 -15.93
C SER A 77 12.07 -1.71 -14.81
N LYS A 78 11.09 -0.98 -14.23
CA LYS A 78 11.31 -0.09 -13.09
C LYS A 78 11.44 -0.84 -11.76
N TYR A 79 11.05 -2.11 -11.74
CA TYR A 79 10.81 -2.91 -10.54
C TYR A 79 11.85 -4.02 -10.35
N THR A 80 12.96 -4.00 -11.10
CA THR A 80 14.03 -5.01 -11.06
C THR A 80 14.93 -4.96 -9.81
N ASN A 81 14.54 -4.22 -8.77
CA ASN A 81 15.37 -3.97 -7.59
C ASN A 81 14.90 -4.82 -6.38
N VAL A 82 15.75 -4.89 -5.35
CA VAL A 82 15.42 -5.60 -4.09
C VAL A 82 14.18 -5.01 -3.41
N ALA A 83 13.45 -5.83 -2.65
CA ALA A 83 12.16 -5.50 -2.01
C ALA A 83 12.08 -4.10 -1.35
N SER A 84 13.13 -3.65 -0.66
CA SER A 84 13.15 -2.34 0.02
C SER A 84 13.22 -1.12 -0.91
N GLU A 85 13.62 -1.30 -2.17
CA GLU A 85 13.59 -0.26 -3.20
C GLU A 85 12.27 -0.30 -3.97
N HIS A 86 11.55 -1.43 -3.93
CA HIS A 86 10.29 -1.67 -4.64
C HIS A 86 9.16 -0.76 -4.18
N ASP A 87 8.95 -0.65 -2.86
CA ASP A 87 7.90 0.20 -2.30
C ASP A 87 8.11 1.67 -2.64
N LYS A 88 9.37 2.11 -2.75
CA LYS A 88 9.68 3.48 -3.14
C LYS A 88 9.31 3.77 -4.59
N VAL A 89 9.49 2.80 -5.49
CA VAL A 89 9.08 2.93 -6.89
C VAL A 89 7.56 3.05 -6.94
N HIS A 90 6.84 2.13 -6.29
CA HIS A 90 5.37 2.15 -6.23
C HIS A 90 4.82 3.43 -5.60
N LEU A 91 5.47 3.98 -4.56
CA LEU A 91 5.11 5.27 -3.99
C LEU A 91 5.32 6.43 -4.97
N GLY A 92 6.37 6.37 -5.80
CA GLY A 92 6.66 7.35 -6.86
C GLY A 92 5.62 7.37 -7.98
N ASP A 93 4.91 6.25 -8.20
CA ASP A 93 3.82 6.16 -9.17
C ASP A 93 2.52 6.84 -8.71
N ASN A 94 2.53 7.49 -7.55
CA ASN A 94 1.41 8.25 -6.98
C ASN A 94 0.12 7.44 -6.89
N PRO A 95 0.11 6.34 -6.10
CA PRO A 95 -1.06 5.51 -5.95
C PRO A 95 -2.27 6.33 -5.44
N LEU A 96 -3.45 5.91 -5.85
CA LEU A 96 -4.71 6.43 -5.34
C LEU A 96 -4.92 6.01 -3.88
N ALA A 97 -4.53 4.77 -3.56
CA ALA A 97 -4.58 4.22 -2.23
C ALA A 97 -3.52 3.12 -2.04
N ILE A 98 -3.13 2.89 -0.79
CA ILE A 98 -2.13 1.89 -0.40
C ILE A 98 -2.70 1.07 0.74
N PHE A 99 -2.46 -0.24 0.69
CA PHE A 99 -2.90 -1.17 1.72
C PHE A 99 -1.85 -2.24 1.95
N THR A 100 -1.55 -2.53 3.21
CA THR A 100 -0.69 -3.66 3.60
C THR A 100 -1.52 -4.63 4.41
N LEU A 101 -1.53 -5.90 3.99
CA LEU A 101 -2.24 -6.97 4.65
C LEU A 101 -1.24 -7.98 5.25
N ASN A 102 -1.32 -8.18 6.56
CA ASN A 102 -0.44 -9.08 7.32
C ASN A 102 -1.07 -10.47 7.52
N GLU A 103 -1.91 -10.89 6.58
CA GLU A 103 -2.59 -12.19 6.60
C GLU A 103 -2.56 -12.80 5.18
N THR A 104 -3.29 -13.89 4.99
CA THR A 104 -3.52 -14.48 3.67
C THR A 104 -3.88 -13.41 2.62
N PRO A 105 -3.18 -13.37 1.47
CA PRO A 105 -3.48 -12.41 0.42
C PRO A 105 -4.93 -12.49 -0.04
N VAL A 106 -5.50 -11.34 -0.43
CA VAL A 106 -6.87 -11.28 -0.92
C VAL A 106 -6.95 -11.96 -2.29
N VAL A 107 -8.01 -12.73 -2.52
CA VAL A 107 -8.28 -13.34 -3.82
C VAL A 107 -8.75 -12.27 -4.80
N MET A 108 -7.80 -11.65 -5.50
CA MET A 108 -8.05 -10.47 -6.32
C MET A 108 -9.19 -10.66 -7.32
N ASP A 109 -9.36 -11.82 -7.95
CA ASP A 109 -10.45 -12.06 -8.91
C ASP A 109 -11.85 -11.76 -8.34
N LYS A 110 -12.05 -11.97 -7.04
CA LYS A 110 -13.33 -11.74 -6.33
C LYS A 110 -13.40 -10.41 -5.60
N THR A 111 -12.30 -9.67 -5.55
CA THR A 111 -12.20 -8.40 -4.84
C THR A 111 -12.80 -7.28 -5.69
N ALA A 112 -13.83 -6.62 -5.16
CA ALA A 112 -14.36 -5.39 -5.73
C ALA A 112 -13.39 -4.22 -5.47
N VAL A 113 -13.14 -3.41 -6.49
CA VAL A 113 -12.42 -2.13 -6.35
C VAL A 113 -13.28 -1.05 -6.97
N LYS A 114 -13.57 -0.01 -6.20
CA LYS A 114 -14.55 1.02 -6.58
C LYS A 114 -14.27 2.33 -5.87
N THR A 115 -14.56 3.46 -6.49
CA THR A 115 -14.62 4.73 -5.77
C THR A 115 -15.95 4.86 -5.02
N LEU A 116 -15.87 5.06 -3.70
CA LEU A 116 -17.04 5.35 -2.86
C LEU A 116 -17.35 6.85 -2.89
N PHE A 117 -16.31 7.67 -2.74
CA PHE A 117 -16.40 9.12 -2.69
C PHE A 117 -15.08 9.77 -3.11
N SER A 118 -15.16 10.89 -3.83
CA SER A 118 -14.01 11.76 -4.14
C SER A 118 -14.45 13.22 -4.06
N GLY A 119 -13.73 14.03 -3.29
CA GLY A 119 -14.00 15.46 -3.14
C GLY A 119 -13.28 16.08 -1.95
N ASN A 120 -13.07 17.40 -1.99
CA ASN A 120 -12.46 18.18 -0.89
C ASN A 120 -11.14 17.61 -0.36
N GLY A 121 -10.28 17.09 -1.24
CA GLY A 121 -8.99 16.51 -0.85
C GLY A 121 -9.07 15.10 -0.24
N LEU A 122 -10.27 14.52 -0.15
CA LEU A 122 -10.49 13.13 0.26
C LEU A 122 -10.87 12.27 -0.95
N ASN A 123 -10.18 11.15 -1.11
CA ASN A 123 -10.59 10.06 -1.99
C ASN A 123 -10.81 8.81 -1.16
N VAL A 124 -11.93 8.12 -1.36
CA VAL A 124 -12.32 6.91 -0.63
C VAL A 124 -12.65 5.82 -1.65
N TYR A 125 -12.04 4.67 -1.46
CA TYR A 125 -12.16 3.50 -2.32
C TYR A 125 -12.60 2.29 -1.50
N GLN A 126 -13.45 1.47 -2.07
CA GLN A 126 -13.66 0.11 -1.60
C GLN A 126 -12.57 -0.77 -2.18
N PHE A 127 -12.02 -1.64 -1.33
CA PHE A 127 -11.13 -2.73 -1.73
C PHE A 127 -11.60 -4.01 -1.02
N GLY A 128 -12.49 -4.76 -1.67
CA GLY A 128 -13.16 -5.91 -1.05
C GLY A 128 -13.95 -5.48 0.19
N GLU A 129 -13.54 -5.97 1.35
CA GLU A 129 -14.11 -5.64 2.66
C GLU A 129 -13.49 -4.40 3.32
N PHE A 130 -12.44 -3.84 2.72
CA PHE A 130 -11.70 -2.69 3.25
C PHE A 130 -12.18 -1.39 2.63
N VAL A 131 -12.08 -0.32 3.42
CA VAL A 131 -12.16 1.06 2.95
C VAL A 131 -10.75 1.61 2.94
N LEU A 132 -10.26 1.95 1.75
CA LEU A 132 -8.99 2.64 1.57
C LEU A 132 -9.25 4.11 1.31
N TYR A 133 -8.39 5.00 1.78
CA TYR A 133 -8.54 6.42 1.49
C TYR A 133 -7.22 7.16 1.33
N ARG A 134 -7.30 8.32 0.69
CA ARG A 134 -6.22 9.32 0.62
C ARG A 134 -6.79 10.67 1.00
N LEU A 135 -6.36 11.20 2.14
CA LEU A 135 -6.79 12.48 2.70
C LEU A 135 -5.59 13.43 2.73
N GLU A 136 -5.62 14.50 1.95
CA GLU A 136 -4.56 15.52 1.91
C GLU A 136 -3.13 14.97 1.71
N GLY A 137 -3.01 13.81 1.06
CA GLY A 137 -1.74 13.14 0.81
C GLY A 137 -1.38 12.03 1.82
N GLU A 138 -2.12 11.90 2.92
CA GLU A 138 -1.99 10.78 3.85
C GLU A 138 -2.86 9.59 3.40
N TYR A 139 -2.28 8.39 3.37
CA TYR A 139 -2.98 7.15 3.02
C TYR A 139 -3.59 6.50 4.25
N GLY A 140 -4.74 5.86 4.05
CA GLY A 140 -5.64 5.38 5.07
C GLY A 140 -6.24 4.02 4.78
N VAL A 141 -6.45 3.18 5.80
CA VAL A 141 -7.21 1.93 5.66
C VAL A 141 -7.91 1.55 6.96
N PHE A 142 -9.17 1.12 6.82
CA PHE A 142 -9.89 0.39 7.87
C PHE A 142 -10.84 -0.64 7.25
N ALA A 143 -11.27 -1.61 8.06
CA ALA A 143 -12.15 -2.69 7.62
C ALA A 143 -13.52 -2.56 8.31
N PRO A 144 -14.53 -1.92 7.68
CA PRO A 144 -15.84 -1.73 8.32
C PRO A 144 -16.63 -3.03 8.53
N LEU A 145 -16.26 -4.10 7.81
CA LEU A 145 -16.88 -5.42 7.93
C LEU A 145 -16.18 -6.34 8.95
N ARG A 146 -15.08 -5.89 9.55
CA ARG A 146 -14.33 -6.63 10.57
C ARG A 146 -14.51 -5.97 11.93
N GLU A 147 -14.12 -6.68 13.01
CA GLU A 147 -14.01 -6.02 14.31
C GLU A 147 -12.99 -4.88 14.22
N TYR A 148 -13.44 -3.65 14.49
CA TYR A 148 -12.61 -2.45 14.48
C TYR A 148 -11.59 -2.47 15.63
N LYS A 149 -10.50 -3.22 15.44
CA LYS A 149 -9.31 -3.25 16.30
C LYS A 149 -8.03 -3.02 15.49
N GLU A 150 -8.15 -2.96 14.17
CA GLU A 150 -7.04 -2.96 13.22
C GLU A 150 -7.20 -1.78 12.25
N SER A 151 -6.94 -0.55 12.74
CA SER A 151 -6.65 0.57 11.85
C SER A 151 -5.14 0.87 11.92
N ALA A 152 -4.52 0.95 10.75
CA ALA A 152 -3.11 1.33 10.63
C ALA A 152 -2.94 2.87 10.61
N THR A 153 -4.02 3.63 10.76
CA THR A 153 -4.06 5.07 10.50
C THR A 153 -4.51 5.93 11.67
N ARG A 154 -4.31 7.25 11.53
CA ARG A 154 -4.74 8.22 12.54
C ARG A 154 -6.25 8.11 12.71
N ARG A 155 -6.67 7.73 13.92
CA ARG A 155 -8.08 7.56 14.32
C ARG A 155 -9.00 8.72 13.90
N LYS A 156 -8.48 9.95 13.94
CA LYS A 156 -9.21 11.16 13.49
C LYS A 156 -9.55 11.15 11.99
N ASN A 157 -8.64 10.65 11.14
CA ASN A 157 -8.88 10.56 9.70
C ASN A 157 -9.91 9.46 9.42
N ASP A 158 -9.83 8.33 10.12
CA ASP A 158 -10.82 7.26 10.01
C ASP A 158 -12.22 7.77 10.42
N LEU A 159 -12.33 8.51 11.53
CA LEU A 159 -13.57 9.13 11.99
C LEU A 159 -14.15 10.06 10.93
N TYR A 160 -13.31 10.89 10.32
CA TYR A 160 -13.74 11.78 9.24
C TYR A 160 -14.29 11.00 8.04
N VAL A 161 -13.62 9.92 7.63
CA VAL A 161 -14.06 9.09 6.51
C VAL A 161 -15.36 8.37 6.82
N VAL A 162 -15.51 7.78 8.02
CA VAL A 162 -16.75 7.13 8.46
C VAL A 162 -17.91 8.13 8.43
N ARG A 163 -17.71 9.35 8.95
CA ARG A 163 -18.71 10.43 8.86
C ARG A 163 -19.04 10.81 7.42
N GLN A 164 -18.06 10.83 6.52
CA GLN A 164 -18.34 11.07 5.10
C GLN A 164 -19.11 9.91 4.44
N LEU A 165 -18.93 8.66 4.88
CA LEU A 165 -19.69 7.52 4.39
C LEU A 165 -21.14 7.54 4.89
N LEU A 166 -21.36 7.93 6.16
CA LEU A 166 -22.69 8.08 6.74
C LEU A 166 -23.44 9.28 6.14
N LYS A 167 -22.71 10.36 5.83
CA LYS A 167 -23.28 11.55 5.20
C LYS A 167 -23.81 11.23 3.79
N ASP A 168 -25.01 11.72 3.49
CA ASP A 168 -25.68 11.56 2.19
C ASP A 168 -25.82 10.09 1.75
N GLU A 169 -25.89 9.15 2.71
CA GLU A 169 -26.02 7.70 2.48
C GLU A 169 -24.94 7.11 1.54
N ARG A 170 -23.74 7.68 1.50
CA ARG A 170 -22.66 7.24 0.58
C ARG A 170 -22.23 5.80 0.83
N TYR A 171 -22.41 5.29 2.04
CA TYR A 171 -22.19 3.89 2.40
C TYR A 171 -22.97 2.91 1.51
N LYS A 172 -24.13 3.29 0.96
CA LYS A 172 -24.91 2.46 0.03
C LYS A 172 -24.19 2.13 -1.28
N ARG A 173 -23.12 2.87 -1.60
CA ARG A 173 -22.27 2.58 -2.77
C ARG A 173 -21.35 1.39 -2.56
N PHE A 174 -21.16 0.99 -1.31
CA PHE A 174 -20.35 -0.16 -0.92
C PHE A 174 -21.01 -1.44 -1.39
N GLU A 175 -20.25 -2.26 -2.12
CA GLU A 175 -20.68 -3.56 -2.57
C GLU A 175 -20.60 -4.56 -1.42
N LEU A 176 -21.76 -4.89 -0.84
CA LEU A 176 -21.83 -5.78 0.30
C LEU A 176 -21.69 -7.25 -0.13
N PRO A 177 -20.95 -8.07 0.64
CA PRO A 177 -20.95 -9.50 0.43
C PRO A 177 -22.32 -10.10 0.76
N SER A 178 -22.64 -11.27 0.19
CA SER A 178 -23.96 -11.89 0.31
C SER A 178 -24.39 -12.27 1.74
N TRP A 179 -23.46 -12.27 2.70
CA TRP A 179 -23.72 -12.57 4.10
C TRP A 179 -23.96 -11.32 4.95
N GLU A 180 -23.77 -10.13 4.40
CA GLU A 180 -23.95 -8.84 5.09
C GLU A 180 -25.22 -8.14 4.63
N THR A 181 -25.91 -7.47 5.53
CA THR A 181 -27.10 -6.67 5.19
C THR A 181 -26.79 -5.19 5.26
N GLU A 182 -27.54 -4.37 4.50
CA GLU A 182 -27.37 -2.92 4.56
C GLU A 182 -27.60 -2.36 5.98
N ALA A 183 -28.58 -2.90 6.70
CA ALA A 183 -28.90 -2.49 8.06
C ALA A 183 -27.77 -2.82 9.05
N ASP A 184 -27.20 -4.01 8.93
CA ASP A 184 -26.08 -4.45 9.77
C ASP A 184 -24.80 -3.66 9.43
N PHE A 185 -24.55 -3.41 8.15
CA PHE A 185 -23.44 -2.56 7.72
C PHE A 185 -23.54 -1.13 8.26
N LEU A 186 -24.72 -0.51 8.17
CA LEU A 186 -24.97 0.82 8.73
C LEU A 186 -24.70 0.81 10.25
N LYS A 187 -25.23 -0.17 10.96
CA LYS A 187 -25.01 -0.32 12.41
C LYS A 187 -23.53 -0.48 12.76
N ASN A 188 -22.76 -1.21 11.93
CA ASN A 188 -21.32 -1.34 12.11
C ASN A 188 -20.60 0.00 11.91
N LEU A 189 -20.96 0.77 10.88
CA LEU A 189 -20.40 2.11 10.66
C LEU A 189 -20.71 3.08 11.81
N GLU A 190 -21.95 3.08 12.32
CA GLU A 190 -22.34 3.89 13.48
C GLU A 190 -21.57 3.49 14.74
N LYS A 191 -21.36 2.18 14.95
CA LYS A 191 -20.54 1.68 16.07
C LYS A 191 -19.08 2.13 15.96
N ILE A 192 -18.51 2.11 14.75
CA ILE A 192 -17.16 2.58 14.49
C ILE A 192 -17.07 4.09 14.73
N GLU A 193 -18.05 4.87 14.25
CA GLU A 193 -18.12 6.31 14.49
C GLU A 193 -18.12 6.60 16.00
N TRP A 194 -19.00 5.94 16.75
CA TRP A 194 -19.13 6.14 18.19
C TRP A 194 -17.83 5.76 18.93
N TYR A 195 -17.22 4.63 18.56
CA TYR A 195 -15.96 4.19 19.14
C TYR A 195 -14.84 5.22 18.92
N LEU A 196 -14.70 5.71 17.69
CA LEU A 196 -13.68 6.68 17.32
C LEU A 196 -13.91 8.07 17.93
N ASP A 197 -15.17 8.49 18.05
CA ASP A 197 -15.54 9.75 18.68
C ASP A 197 -15.30 9.71 20.20
N ALA A 198 -15.63 8.58 20.85
CA ALA A 198 -15.36 8.37 22.27
C ALA A 198 -13.85 8.39 22.57
N GLU A 199 -13.04 7.66 21.81
CA GLU A 199 -11.57 7.69 21.96
C GLU A 199 -10.99 9.09 21.73
N TYR A 200 -11.55 9.88 20.81
CA TYR A 200 -11.06 11.24 20.56
C TYR A 200 -11.42 12.23 21.69
N ASN A 201 -12.54 12.00 22.38
CA ASN A 201 -12.98 12.85 23.48
C ASN A 201 -12.23 12.59 24.81
N GLU A 202 -11.52 11.46 24.94
CA GLU A 202 -10.68 11.15 26.12
C GLU A 202 -9.29 11.82 26.08
N ASP A 203 -8.89 12.40 24.94
CA ASP A 203 -7.58 13.06 24.75
C ASP A 203 -7.61 14.60 25.00
N ILE A 204 -8.60 15.13 25.74
CA ILE A 204 -8.71 16.55 26.16
C ILE A 204 -8.50 16.70 27.68
#